data_AF-A0A3D1IYM3-F1
#
_entry.id   AF-A0A3D1IYM3-F1
#
_cell.length_a   1.000
_cell.length_b   1.000
_cell.length_c   1.000
_cell.angle_alpha   90.00
_cell.angle_beta   90.00
_cell.angle_gamma   90.00
#
_symmetry.space_group_name_H-M   'P 1'
#
loop_
_entity.id
_entity.type
_entity.pdbx_description
1 polymer ?
#
loop_
_entity_poly.entity_id
_entity_poly.type
_entity_poly.pdbx_seq_one_letter_code
_entity_poly.pdbx_strand_id
1 'polypeptide(L)'
;MTHPEYILTLSCLDQRGIVHRVSGFLADHGCNIIDSAQFGDAQSKLFFMRVHFAVEEAATADTGLRANFNALAATMQMNWQLHDARKKPRMMLMVSKIGHCLNDLLFRYKSGLLPVEIPAIVSNHTDFYQLAASYNIPFHHLPLAIGASADAKRAQEERVLEIVQTQQIDLVVLARYM
;
A
#
# COMPACT_ATOMS: atom_id res chain seq x y z
N MET A 1 24.52 -4.66 -12.22
CA MET A 1 23.84 -5.33 -11.08
C MET A 1 22.71 -4.43 -10.66
N THR A 2 21.49 -4.92 -10.47
CA THR A 2 20.37 -4.10 -10.01
C THR A 2 20.43 -3.98 -8.50
N HIS A 3 20.73 -2.79 -8.00
CA HIS A 3 20.73 -2.49 -6.57
C HIS A 3 19.31 -2.60 -6.00
N PRO A 4 19.13 -3.03 -4.74
CA PRO A 4 17.82 -2.94 -4.08
C PRO A 4 17.34 -1.48 -4.04
N GLU A 5 16.08 -1.26 -4.40
CA GLU A 5 15.46 0.06 -4.41
C GLU A 5 14.37 0.17 -3.35
N TYR A 6 14.25 1.34 -2.76
CA TYR A 6 13.31 1.62 -1.68
C TYR A 6 12.59 2.96 -1.89
N ILE A 7 11.38 3.04 -1.35
CA ILE A 7 10.59 4.26 -1.27
C ILE A 7 10.39 4.60 0.21
N LEU A 8 10.98 5.70 0.64
CA LEU A 8 10.75 6.33 1.94
C LEU A 8 9.66 7.39 1.79
N THR A 9 8.62 7.29 2.61
CA THR A 9 7.61 8.35 2.78
C THR A 9 7.62 8.84 4.21
N LEU A 10 7.59 10.14 4.42
CA LEU A 10 7.54 10.72 5.76
C LEU A 10 6.66 11.95 5.83
N SER A 11 6.18 12.22 7.04
CA SER A 11 5.52 13.47 7.43
C SER A 11 5.94 13.89 8.83
N CYS A 12 6.18 15.17 9.06
CA CYS A 12 6.47 15.74 10.38
C CYS A 12 6.07 17.22 10.45
N LEU A 13 6.25 17.87 11.60
CA LEU A 13 6.18 19.32 11.67
C LEU A 13 7.31 19.94 10.84
N ASP A 14 6.97 20.96 10.07
CA ASP A 14 7.92 21.66 9.22
C ASP A 14 8.97 22.39 10.07
N GLN A 15 10.23 22.12 9.75
CA GLN A 15 11.38 22.67 10.44
C GLN A 15 12.61 22.64 9.53
N ARG A 16 13.52 23.58 9.78
CA ARG A 16 14.76 23.69 9.01
C ARG A 16 15.59 22.40 9.15
N GLY A 17 16.07 21.89 8.01
CA GLY A 17 17.05 20.82 7.96
C GLY A 17 16.48 19.40 7.80
N ILE A 18 15.17 19.24 7.60
CA ILE A 18 14.56 17.93 7.29
C ILE A 18 15.24 17.30 6.06
N VAL A 19 15.24 18.01 4.94
CA VAL A 19 15.83 17.51 3.68
C VAL A 19 17.30 17.14 3.87
N HIS A 20 18.10 18.01 4.49
CA HIS A 20 19.52 17.77 4.75
C HIS A 20 19.74 16.51 5.61
N ARG A 21 18.97 16.33 6.68
CA ARG A 21 19.12 15.17 7.57
C ARG A 21 18.73 13.87 6.88
N VAL A 22 17.67 13.88 6.08
CA VAL A 22 17.22 12.71 5.33
C VAL A 22 18.21 12.37 4.22
N SER A 23 18.64 13.36 3.41
CA SER A 23 19.60 13.12 2.34
C SER A 23 20.99 12.75 2.87
N GLY A 24 21.43 13.38 3.96
CA GLY A 24 22.68 13.06 4.64
C GLY A 24 22.65 11.64 5.21
N PHE A 25 21.56 11.25 5.87
CA PHE A 25 21.35 9.87 6.31
C PHE A 25 21.49 8.87 5.17
N LEU A 26 20.84 9.11 4.02
CA LEU A 26 20.93 8.21 2.87
C LEU A 26 22.36 8.12 2.35
N ALA A 27 23.06 9.25 2.22
CA ALA A 27 24.45 9.28 1.78
C ALA A 27 25.37 8.51 2.74
N ASP A 28 25.21 8.71 4.06
CA ASP A 28 26.00 8.03 5.09
C ASP A 28 25.80 6.50 5.10
N HIS A 29 24.71 6.01 4.50
CA HIS A 29 24.37 4.58 4.38
C HIS A 29 24.62 4.03 2.97
N GLY A 30 25.40 4.73 2.14
CA GLY A 30 25.74 4.27 0.78
C GLY A 30 24.53 4.17 -0.15
N CYS A 31 23.51 5.01 0.07
CA CYS A 31 22.31 5.08 -0.74
C CYS A 31 22.37 6.24 -1.72
N ASN A 32 21.82 6.02 -2.92
CA ASN A 32 21.76 7.01 -3.99
C ASN A 32 20.29 7.36 -4.30
N ILE A 33 19.96 8.65 -4.33
CA ILE A 33 18.59 9.13 -4.58
C ILE A 33 18.30 9.08 -6.08
N ILE A 34 17.23 8.38 -6.46
CA ILE A 34 16.74 8.26 -7.84
C ILE A 34 15.70 9.36 -8.11
N ASP A 35 14.76 9.54 -7.20
CA ASP A 35 13.68 10.51 -7.30
C ASP A 35 13.32 11.05 -5.91
N SER A 36 13.01 12.34 -5.81
CA SER A 36 12.68 12.99 -4.55
C SER A 36 11.65 14.09 -4.77
N ALA A 37 10.60 14.06 -3.96
CA ALA A 37 9.58 15.09 -3.93
C ALA A 37 9.31 15.52 -2.48
N GLN A 38 9.10 16.81 -2.29
CA GLN A 38 8.74 17.38 -1.00
C GLN A 38 7.65 18.43 -1.13
N PHE A 39 6.86 18.54 -0.08
CA PHE A 39 5.76 19.50 0.02
C PHE A 39 5.65 20.00 1.46
N GLY A 40 5.71 21.31 1.64
CA GLY A 40 5.44 21.97 2.91
C GLY A 40 4.08 22.63 2.86
N ASP A 41 3.21 22.29 3.82
CA ASP A 41 1.92 22.94 3.99
C ASP A 41 2.01 24.03 5.06
N ALA A 42 1.97 25.29 4.63
CA ALA A 42 2.03 26.44 5.53
C ALA A 42 0.83 26.54 6.50
N GLN A 43 -0.32 25.96 6.15
CA GLN A 43 -1.53 26.04 6.97
C GLN A 43 -1.46 25.05 8.13
N SER A 44 -1.20 23.76 7.85
CA SER A 44 -1.04 22.74 8.90
C SER A 44 0.33 22.76 9.56
N LYS A 45 1.31 23.45 8.96
CA LYS A 45 2.73 23.42 9.34
C LYS A 45 3.33 22.02 9.25
N LEU A 46 2.79 21.17 8.38
CA LEU A 46 3.33 19.85 8.11
C LEU A 46 4.25 19.87 6.91
N PHE A 47 5.27 19.03 6.97
CA PHE A 47 6.17 18.74 5.88
C PHE A 47 6.02 17.29 5.45
N PHE A 48 5.96 17.05 4.15
CA PHE A 48 5.85 15.74 3.53
C PHE A 48 7.01 15.53 2.58
N MET A 49 7.56 14.31 2.57
CA MET A 49 8.62 13.95 1.63
C MET A 49 8.47 12.50 1.18
N ARG A 50 8.72 12.27 -0.11
CA ARG A 50 8.85 10.96 -0.73
C ARG A 50 10.23 10.88 -1.38
N VAL A 51 11.00 9.86 -1.04
CA VAL A 51 12.32 9.60 -1.61
C VAL A 51 12.37 8.19 -2.14
N HIS A 52 12.64 8.03 -3.43
CA HIS A 52 12.97 6.77 -4.06
C HIS A 52 14.49 6.71 -4.23
N PHE A 53 15.13 5.67 -3.69
CA PHE A 53 16.59 5.54 -3.69
C PHE A 53 17.03 4.09 -3.89
N ALA A 54 18.26 3.91 -4.35
CA ALA A 54 18.95 2.62 -4.46
C ALA A 54 20.00 2.46 -3.34
N VAL A 55 20.16 1.24 -2.84
CA VAL A 55 21.25 0.88 -1.91
C VAL A 55 22.43 0.35 -2.72
N GLU A 56 23.44 1.19 -2.93
CA GLU A 56 24.59 0.86 -3.78
C GLU A 56 25.68 0.08 -3.01
N GLU A 57 25.77 0.29 -1.69
CA GLU A 57 26.72 -0.41 -0.83
C GLU A 57 26.09 -1.62 -0.11
N ALA A 58 26.63 -2.82 -0.35
CA ALA A 58 26.08 -4.09 0.14
C ALA A 58 26.09 -4.27 1.67
N ALA A 59 26.80 -3.40 2.41
CA ALA A 59 26.87 -3.45 3.87
C ALA A 59 25.56 -2.99 4.55
N THR A 60 24.70 -2.26 3.83
CA THR A 60 23.46 -1.71 4.38
C THR A 60 22.32 -2.74 4.27
N ALA A 61 22.09 -3.49 5.35
CA ALA A 61 20.93 -4.37 5.46
C ALA A 61 19.63 -3.56 5.71
N ASP A 62 18.49 -4.01 5.17
CA ASP A 62 17.16 -3.40 5.37
C ASP A 62 16.83 -3.18 6.86
N THR A 63 17.16 -4.15 7.71
CA THR A 63 16.94 -4.06 9.17
C THR A 63 17.75 -2.94 9.81
N GLY A 64 19.01 -2.76 9.39
CA GLY A 64 19.87 -1.67 9.85
C GLY A 64 19.38 -0.31 9.39
N LEU A 65 19.00 -0.21 8.10
CA LEU A 65 18.45 1.01 7.53
C LEU A 65 17.18 1.47 8.27
N ARG A 66 16.26 0.54 8.56
CA ARG A 66 15.05 0.83 9.34
C ARG A 66 15.37 1.26 10.77
N ALA A 67 16.26 0.56 11.46
CA ALA A 67 16.62 0.88 12.84
C ALA A 67 17.28 2.27 12.95
N ASN A 68 18.24 2.56 12.06
CA ASN A 68 18.95 3.84 12.05
C ASN A 68 18.02 4.99 11.63
N PHE A 69 17.15 4.77 10.64
CA PHE A 69 16.18 5.79 10.25
C PHE A 69 15.15 6.03 11.34
N ASN A 70 14.74 4.99 12.08
CA ASN A 70 13.84 5.14 13.23
C ASN A 70 14.44 6.06 14.31
N ALA A 71 15.75 5.95 14.57
CA ALA A 71 16.43 6.84 15.50
C ALA A 71 16.40 8.30 15.02
N LEU A 72 16.66 8.55 13.74
CA LEU A 72 16.53 9.88 13.13
C LEU A 72 15.09 10.41 13.23
N ALA A 73 14.12 9.58 12.82
CA ALA A 73 12.70 9.90 12.84
C ALA A 73 12.22 10.29 14.24
N ALA A 74 12.69 9.60 15.29
CA ALA A 74 12.36 9.92 16.67
C ALA A 74 12.82 11.34 17.07
N THR A 75 14.01 11.77 16.65
CA THR A 75 14.52 13.13 16.94
C THR A 75 13.70 14.23 16.29
N MET A 76 13.02 13.92 15.19
CA MET A 76 12.26 14.88 14.38
C MET A 76 10.75 14.65 14.44
N GLN A 77 10.30 13.73 15.30
CA GLN A 77 8.90 13.31 15.43
C GLN A 77 8.25 12.97 14.07
N MET A 78 8.99 12.26 13.23
CA MET A 78 8.50 11.84 11.91
C MET A 78 7.59 10.63 12.03
N ASN A 79 6.42 10.73 11.39
CA ASN A 79 5.69 9.55 10.95
C ASN A 79 6.26 9.11 9.60
N TRP A 80 6.69 7.87 9.47
CA TRP A 80 7.40 7.41 8.29
C TRP A 80 7.10 5.95 7.95
N GLN A 81 7.32 5.61 6.69
CA GLN A 81 7.28 4.25 6.19
C GLN A 81 8.38 4.06 5.15
N LEU A 82 8.96 2.86 5.11
CA LEU A 82 9.96 2.46 4.13
C LEU A 82 9.52 1.17 3.43
N HIS A 83 9.41 1.26 2.12
CA HIS A 83 8.88 0.20 1.26
C HIS A 83 9.95 -0.29 0.30
N ASP A 84 10.11 -1.61 0.15
CA ASP A 84 10.91 -2.20 -0.94
C ASP A 84 10.15 -1.97 -2.25
N ALA A 85 10.76 -1.29 -3.22
CA ALA A 85 10.12 -0.91 -4.47
C ALA A 85 9.72 -2.12 -5.34
N ARG A 86 10.27 -3.30 -5.06
CA ARG A 86 9.94 -4.56 -5.77
C ARG A 86 8.72 -5.26 -5.17
N LYS A 87 8.36 -4.95 -3.91
CA LYS A 87 7.22 -5.59 -3.24
C LYS A 87 5.93 -5.02 -3.80
N LYS A 88 5.13 -5.89 -4.42
CA LYS A 88 3.79 -5.55 -4.88
C LYS A 88 2.82 -5.55 -3.69
N PRO A 89 2.05 -4.47 -3.47
CA PRO A 89 1.04 -4.48 -2.42
C PRO A 89 -0.07 -5.48 -2.77
N ARG A 90 -0.62 -6.12 -1.73
CA ARG A 90 -1.67 -7.12 -1.83
C ARG A 90 -3.03 -6.42 -1.73
N MET A 91 -3.75 -6.39 -2.83
CA MET A 91 -4.99 -5.64 -3.00
C MET A 91 -6.20 -6.58 -3.04
N MET A 92 -7.17 -6.37 -2.13
CA MET A 92 -8.46 -7.03 -2.19
C MET A 92 -9.48 -6.15 -2.90
N LEU A 93 -10.22 -6.71 -3.85
CA LEU A 93 -11.29 -6.00 -4.54
C LEU A 93 -12.65 -6.41 -3.96
N MET A 94 -13.51 -5.43 -3.70
CA MET A 94 -14.90 -5.66 -3.30
C MET A 94 -15.84 -5.10 -4.37
N VAL A 95 -16.82 -5.89 -4.80
CA VAL A 95 -17.75 -5.53 -5.89
C VAL A 95 -19.17 -6.00 -5.57
N SER A 96 -20.20 -5.25 -5.96
CA SER A 96 -21.59 -5.73 -5.94
C SER A 96 -22.00 -6.15 -7.36
N LYS A 97 -23.08 -5.60 -7.93
CA LYS A 97 -23.57 -5.96 -9.28
C LYS A 97 -22.96 -5.12 -10.42
N ILE A 98 -22.32 -4.00 -10.10
CA ILE A 98 -21.82 -3.05 -11.10
C ILE A 98 -20.32 -3.26 -11.29
N GLY A 99 -19.92 -3.91 -12.37
CA GLY A 99 -18.55 -4.40 -12.57
C GLY A 99 -17.58 -3.52 -13.36
N HIS A 100 -17.96 -2.30 -13.77
CA HIS A 100 -17.07 -1.50 -14.65
C HIS A 100 -15.71 -1.19 -13.99
N CYS A 101 -15.70 -0.84 -12.70
CA CYS A 101 -14.45 -0.63 -11.96
C CYS A 101 -13.64 -1.92 -11.83
N LEU A 102 -14.31 -3.05 -11.54
CA LEU A 102 -13.65 -4.35 -11.44
C LEU A 102 -12.98 -4.73 -12.77
N ASN A 103 -13.69 -4.59 -13.88
CA ASN A 103 -13.18 -4.89 -15.22
C ASN A 103 -11.93 -4.06 -15.55
N ASP A 104 -11.97 -2.74 -15.29
CA ASP A 104 -10.83 -1.86 -15.54
C ASP A 104 -9.61 -2.23 -14.68
N LEU A 105 -9.82 -2.48 -13.38
CA LEU A 105 -8.75 -2.87 -12.46
C LEU A 105 -8.12 -4.22 -12.86
N LEU A 106 -8.93 -5.22 -13.20
CA LEU A 106 -8.45 -6.52 -13.64
C LEU A 106 -7.70 -6.44 -14.98
N PHE A 107 -8.19 -5.61 -15.92
CA PHE A 107 -7.51 -5.36 -17.18
C PHE A 107 -6.13 -4.71 -16.98
N ARG A 108 -6.03 -3.69 -16.13
CA ARG A 108 -4.74 -3.04 -15.79
C ARG A 108 -3.80 -3.98 -15.05
N TYR A 109 -4.34 -4.82 -14.17
CA TYR A 109 -3.58 -5.85 -13.47
C TYR A 109 -2.97 -6.86 -14.46
N LYS A 110 -3.78 -7.39 -15.37
CA LYS A 110 -3.32 -8.39 -16.35
C LYS A 110 -2.35 -7.83 -17.39
N SER A 111 -2.50 -6.55 -17.76
CA SER A 111 -1.59 -5.85 -18.67
C SER A 111 -0.30 -5.36 -18.00
N GLY A 112 -0.16 -5.49 -16.68
CA GLY A 112 1.02 -5.06 -15.93
C GLY A 112 1.07 -3.55 -15.64
N LEU A 113 0.02 -2.80 -16.00
CA LEU A 113 -0.12 -1.37 -15.71
C LEU A 113 -0.44 -1.10 -14.24
N LEU A 114 -0.90 -2.11 -13.51
CA LEU A 114 -1.17 -2.05 -12.07
C LEU A 114 -0.29 -3.07 -11.33
N PRO A 115 0.86 -2.65 -10.79
CA PRO A 115 1.85 -3.54 -10.18
C PRO A 115 1.45 -3.95 -8.75
N VAL A 116 0.42 -4.79 -8.65
CA VAL A 116 -0.15 -5.28 -7.39
C VAL A 116 -0.27 -6.80 -7.41
N GLU A 117 -0.60 -7.41 -6.28
CA GLU A 117 -1.11 -8.78 -6.21
C GLU A 117 -2.59 -8.74 -5.83
N ILE A 118 -3.44 -9.55 -6.48
CA ILE A 118 -4.87 -9.61 -6.17
C ILE A 118 -5.20 -11.00 -5.62
N PRO A 119 -5.05 -11.24 -4.30
CA PRO A 119 -5.28 -12.55 -3.71
C PRO A 119 -6.76 -12.86 -3.48
N ALA A 120 -7.66 -11.87 -3.52
CA ALA A 120 -9.09 -12.08 -3.25
C ALA A 120 -9.98 -11.03 -3.92
N ILE A 121 -11.12 -11.49 -4.44
CA ILE A 121 -12.27 -10.66 -4.80
C ILE A 121 -13.43 -11.06 -3.89
N VAL A 122 -14.08 -10.09 -3.24
CA VAL A 122 -15.24 -10.30 -2.37
C VAL A 122 -16.47 -9.68 -3.01
N SER A 123 -17.60 -10.37 -2.93
CA SER A 123 -18.88 -9.83 -3.38
C SER A 123 -20.04 -10.34 -2.53
N ASN A 124 -21.08 -9.52 -2.39
CA ASN A 124 -22.38 -9.95 -1.88
C ASN A 124 -23.24 -10.66 -2.94
N HIS A 125 -22.79 -10.69 -4.20
CA HIS A 125 -23.45 -11.37 -5.31
C HIS A 125 -22.49 -12.32 -6.05
N THR A 126 -23.02 -13.10 -6.99
CA THR A 126 -22.23 -14.09 -7.77
C THR A 126 -21.93 -13.62 -9.20
N ASP A 127 -22.41 -12.45 -9.60
CA ASP A 127 -22.38 -11.92 -10.97
C ASP A 127 -20.98 -11.97 -11.61
N PHE A 128 -19.92 -11.71 -10.84
CA PHE A 128 -18.54 -11.65 -11.33
C PHE A 128 -17.68 -12.86 -10.98
N TYR A 129 -18.29 -13.97 -10.54
CA TYR A 129 -17.56 -15.20 -10.23
C TYR A 129 -16.77 -15.73 -11.44
N GLN A 130 -17.42 -15.82 -12.61
CA GLN A 130 -16.78 -16.31 -13.83
C GLN A 130 -15.65 -15.39 -14.30
N LEU A 131 -15.82 -14.08 -14.12
CA LEU A 131 -14.78 -13.11 -14.43
C LEU A 131 -13.56 -13.34 -13.52
N ALA A 132 -13.75 -13.41 -12.21
CA ALA A 132 -12.66 -13.68 -11.27
C ALA A 132 -11.91 -14.99 -11.61
N ALA A 133 -12.66 -16.05 -11.94
CA ALA A 133 -12.10 -17.33 -12.37
C ALA A 133 -11.24 -17.20 -13.64
N SER A 134 -11.67 -16.40 -14.63
CA SER A 134 -10.89 -16.17 -15.85
C SER A 134 -9.53 -15.50 -15.62
N TYR A 135 -9.39 -14.76 -14.52
CA TYR A 135 -8.12 -14.16 -14.07
C TYR A 135 -7.36 -15.05 -13.06
N ASN A 136 -7.89 -16.22 -12.71
CA ASN A 136 -7.38 -17.13 -11.66
C ASN A 136 -7.27 -16.46 -10.28
N ILE A 137 -8.26 -15.64 -9.93
CA ILE A 137 -8.32 -14.94 -8.63
C ILE A 137 -9.43 -15.57 -7.76
N PRO A 138 -9.14 -15.92 -6.50
CA PRO A 138 -10.16 -16.41 -5.56
C PRO A 138 -11.35 -15.45 -5.42
N PHE A 139 -12.56 -15.99 -5.53
CA PHE A 139 -13.81 -15.24 -5.37
C PHE A 139 -14.56 -15.68 -4.12
N HIS A 140 -14.83 -14.75 -3.23
CA HIS A 140 -15.52 -14.97 -1.96
C HIS A 140 -16.93 -14.37 -2.04
N HIS A 141 -17.93 -15.24 -2.15
CA HIS A 141 -19.32 -14.82 -2.08
C HIS A 141 -19.78 -14.75 -0.62
N LEU A 142 -20.03 -13.53 -0.15
CA LEU A 142 -20.51 -13.23 1.20
C LEU A 142 -21.90 -12.59 1.09
N PRO A 143 -22.98 -13.37 0.92
CA PRO A 143 -24.31 -12.82 0.69
C PRO A 143 -24.81 -12.01 1.89
N LEU A 144 -25.55 -10.94 1.61
CA LEU A 144 -26.23 -10.13 2.60
C LEU A 144 -27.65 -9.82 2.11
N ALA A 145 -28.66 -10.15 2.91
CA ALA A 145 -30.05 -9.91 2.56
C ALA A 145 -30.39 -8.40 2.58
N ILE A 146 -31.33 -7.98 1.74
CA ILE A 146 -31.86 -6.61 1.79
C ILE A 146 -32.58 -6.44 3.13
N GLY A 147 -32.27 -5.37 3.86
CA GLY A 147 -32.81 -5.14 5.20
C GLY A 147 -32.19 -6.02 6.30
N ALA A 148 -31.04 -6.65 6.03
CA ALA A 148 -30.31 -7.43 7.04
C ALA A 148 -30.09 -6.64 8.34
N SER A 149 -30.23 -7.34 9.47
CA SER A 149 -30.01 -6.79 10.80
C SER A 149 -28.56 -6.28 10.97
N ALA A 150 -28.36 -5.39 11.94
CA ALA A 150 -27.02 -4.90 12.28
C ALA A 150 -26.06 -6.05 12.63
N ASP A 151 -26.55 -7.08 13.32
CA ASP A 151 -25.73 -8.24 13.68
C ASP A 151 -25.35 -9.09 12.47
N ALA A 152 -26.25 -9.25 11.49
CA ALA A 152 -25.93 -9.95 10.25
C ALA A 152 -24.89 -9.20 9.40
N LYS A 153 -24.96 -7.85 9.39
CA LYS A 153 -23.94 -7.00 8.75
C LYS A 153 -22.58 -7.15 9.45
N ARG A 154 -22.57 -7.09 10.78
CA ARG A 154 -21.34 -7.27 11.56
C ARG A 154 -20.70 -8.62 11.32
N ALA A 155 -21.48 -9.71 11.31
CA ALA A 155 -20.98 -11.05 11.02
C ALA A 155 -20.41 -11.17 9.59
N GLN A 156 -20.97 -10.44 8.61
CA GLN A 156 -20.40 -10.37 7.26
C GLN A 156 -19.06 -9.61 7.25
N GLU A 157 -18.99 -8.46 7.92
CA GLU A 157 -17.78 -7.65 8.04
C GLU A 157 -16.64 -8.42 8.73
N GLU A 158 -16.94 -9.20 9.76
CA GLU A 158 -15.97 -10.08 10.44
C GLU A 158 -15.35 -11.07 9.45
N ARG A 159 -16.15 -11.70 8.59
CA ARG A 159 -15.64 -12.61 7.54
C ARG A 159 -14.78 -11.87 6.51
N VAL A 160 -15.09 -10.62 6.19
CA VAL A 160 -14.24 -9.79 5.32
C VAL A 160 -12.90 -9.52 6.01
N LEU A 161 -12.91 -9.18 7.29
CA LEU A 161 -11.70 -8.95 8.08
C LEU A 161 -10.85 -10.21 8.23
N GLU A 162 -11.45 -11.39 8.37
CA GLU A 162 -10.75 -12.67 8.36
C GLU A 162 -9.99 -12.89 7.04
N ILE A 163 -10.61 -12.58 5.90
CA ILE A 163 -9.94 -12.65 4.59
C ILE A 163 -8.79 -11.64 4.53
N VAL A 164 -9.01 -10.41 4.99
CA VAL A 164 -7.97 -9.36 5.05
C VAL A 164 -6.74 -9.83 5.83
N GLN A 165 -6.95 -10.44 6.99
CA GLN A 165 -5.88 -10.95 7.84
C GLN A 165 -5.19 -12.18 7.22
N THR A 166 -5.98 -13.19 6.82
CA THR A 166 -5.46 -14.46 6.28
C THR A 166 -4.67 -14.24 4.98
N GLN A 167 -5.16 -13.35 4.13
CA GLN A 167 -4.52 -13.03 2.86
C GLN A 167 -3.46 -11.93 2.98
N GLN A 168 -3.24 -11.34 4.15
CA GLN A 168 -2.30 -10.25 4.40
C GLN A 168 -2.51 -9.08 3.42
N ILE A 169 -3.74 -8.56 3.39
CA ILE A 169 -4.13 -7.49 2.47
C ILE A 169 -3.57 -6.14 2.95
N ASP A 170 -2.90 -5.42 2.04
CA ASP A 170 -2.38 -4.07 2.28
C ASP A 170 -3.42 -2.98 1.91
N LEU A 171 -4.28 -3.25 0.92
CA LEU A 171 -5.27 -2.31 0.41
C LEU A 171 -6.60 -2.99 0.08
N VAL A 172 -7.71 -2.45 0.59
CA VAL A 172 -9.06 -2.85 0.20
C VAL A 172 -9.65 -1.79 -0.74
N VAL A 173 -10.11 -2.20 -1.91
CA VAL A 173 -10.76 -1.32 -2.89
C VAL A 173 -12.24 -1.65 -3.01
N LEU A 174 -13.09 -0.68 -2.68
CA LEU A 174 -14.53 -0.76 -2.88
C LEU A 174 -14.87 -0.41 -4.34
N ALA A 175 -14.70 -1.37 -5.24
CA ALA A 175 -14.98 -1.25 -6.67
C ALA A 175 -16.51 -1.28 -6.92
N ARG A 176 -17.20 -0.21 -6.50
CA ARG A 176 -18.68 -0.12 -6.50
C ARG A 176 -19.33 -1.21 -5.66
N TYR A 177 -18.75 -1.48 -4.49
CA TYR A 177 -19.39 -2.28 -3.44
C TYR A 177 -20.48 -1.46 -2.75
N MET A 178 -21.69 -2.01 -2.72
CA MET A 178 -22.94 -1.44 -2.22
C MET A 178 -23.66 -2.47 -1.36
#